data_AF-A0A3L7VGR3-F1
#
_entry.id   AF-A0A3L7VGR3-F1
#
_cell.length_a   1.000
_cell.length_b   1.000
_cell.length_c   1.000
_cell.angle_alpha   90.00
_cell.angle_beta   90.00
_cell.angle_gamma   90.00
#
_symmetry.space_group_name_H-M   'P 1'
#
loop_
_entity.id
_entity.type
_entity.pdbx_description
1 polymer ?
#
loop_
_entity_poly.entity_id
_entity_poly.type
_entity_poly.pdbx_seq_one_letter_code
_entity_poly.pdbx_strand_id
1 'polypeptide(L)'
;VGRLASLDLATGMPSEWMCLGSFTLPVANTVNDRLILASADGLVVSLAPRRTVSALPPPLPPKPNWKPADDVAPPADDADAAEPPAADTLENPAP
;
A
#
# COMPACT_ATOMS: atom_id res chain seq x y z
N VAL A 1 -21.71 -12.63 -17.84
CA VAL A 1 -21.50 -12.07 -16.49
C VAL A 1 -21.87 -10.60 -16.51
N GLY A 2 -22.70 -10.14 -15.57
CA GLY A 2 -23.16 -8.73 -15.52
C GLY A 2 -22.09 -7.78 -14.96
N ARG A 3 -22.10 -6.52 -15.41
CA ARG A 3 -21.27 -5.45 -14.88
C ARG A 3 -22.17 -4.29 -14.47
N LEU A 4 -21.85 -3.67 -13.33
CA LEU A 4 -22.43 -2.41 -12.90
C LEU A 4 -21.46 -1.30 -13.28
N ALA A 5 -21.97 -0.23 -13.88
CA ALA A 5 -21.17 0.95 -14.18
C ALA A 5 -21.87 2.20 -13.66
N SER A 6 -21.10 3.17 -13.18
CA SER A 6 -21.60 4.52 -12.88
C SER A 6 -21.45 5.40 -14.12
N LEU A 7 -22.45 6.26 -14.33
CA LEU A 7 -22.48 7.23 -15.42
C LEU A 7 -22.50 8.63 -14.81
N ASP A 8 -21.58 9.49 -15.22
CA ASP A 8 -21.67 10.91 -14.92
C ASP A 8 -22.73 11.54 -15.83
N LEU A 9 -23.77 12.11 -15.22
CA LEU A 9 -24.88 12.72 -15.95
C LEU A 9 -24.52 14.06 -16.59
N ALA A 10 -23.46 14.74 -16.11
CA ALA A 10 -23.01 16.00 -16.70
C ALA A 10 -22.19 15.76 -17.99
N THR A 11 -21.31 14.75 -17.97
CA THR A 11 -20.42 14.47 -19.10
C THR A 11 -20.89 13.32 -19.98
N GLY A 12 -21.82 12.48 -19.51
CA GLY A 12 -22.25 11.26 -20.18
C GLY A 12 -21.19 10.15 -20.20
N MET A 13 -20.09 10.33 -19.46
CA MET A 13 -18.97 9.39 -19.46
C MET A 13 -19.12 8.37 -18.32
N PRO A 14 -18.79 7.09 -18.57
CA PRO A 14 -18.73 6.10 -17.51
C PRO A 14 -17.54 6.39 -16.60
N SER A 15 -17.73 6.27 -15.28
CA SER A 15 -16.68 6.57 -14.30
C SER A 15 -16.13 5.30 -13.67
N GLU A 16 -16.97 4.52 -12.99
CA GLU A 16 -16.54 3.37 -12.18
C GLU A 16 -17.27 2.10 -12.61
N TRP A 17 -16.58 0.96 -12.55
CA TRP A 17 -17.08 -0.34 -13.01
C TRP A 17 -16.91 -1.37 -11.91
N MET A 18 -17.91 -2.21 -11.70
CA MET A 18 -17.88 -3.31 -10.74
C MET A 18 -18.44 -4.59 -11.37
N CYS A 19 -17.75 -5.71 -11.14
CA CYS A 19 -18.27 -7.02 -11.52
C CYS A 19 -19.39 -7.42 -10.55
N LEU A 20 -20.56 -7.78 -11.08
CA LEU A 20 -21.70 -8.19 -10.26
C LEU A 20 -21.58 -9.62 -9.72
N GLY A 21 -20.63 -10.43 -10.21
CA GLY A 21 -20.48 -11.81 -9.74
C GLY A 21 -21.76 -12.63 -9.93
N SER A 22 -22.31 -13.16 -8.83
CA SER A 22 -23.59 -13.90 -8.77
C SER A 22 -24.83 -13.01 -8.63
N PHE A 23 -24.66 -11.69 -8.51
CA PHE A 23 -25.78 -10.75 -8.46
C PHE A 23 -26.30 -10.43 -9.87
N THR A 24 -27.61 -10.36 -10.04
CA THR A 24 -28.25 -10.31 -11.37
C THR A 24 -28.99 -9.01 -11.66
N LEU A 25 -29.72 -8.45 -10.68
CA LEU A 25 -30.59 -7.30 -10.89
C LEU A 25 -30.33 -6.19 -9.86
N PRO A 26 -29.80 -5.02 -10.30
CA PRO A 26 -29.69 -3.84 -9.45
C PRO A 26 -31.04 -3.12 -9.34
N VAL A 27 -31.44 -2.81 -8.11
CA VAL A 27 -32.63 -2.00 -7.80
C VAL A 27 -32.19 -0.77 -7.00
N ALA A 28 -32.45 0.41 -7.55
CA ALA A 28 -32.24 1.67 -6.83
C ALA A 28 -33.43 1.96 -5.90
N ASN A 29 -33.17 1.98 -4.59
CA ASN A 29 -34.11 2.47 -3.60
C ASN A 29 -33.85 3.96 -3.35
N THR A 30 -34.70 4.81 -3.92
CA THR A 30 -34.59 6.27 -3.82
C THR A 30 -35.08 6.85 -2.49
N VAL A 31 -35.85 6.10 -1.71
CA VAL A 31 -36.35 6.55 -0.39
C VAL A 31 -35.21 6.61 0.62
N ASN A 32 -34.33 5.59 0.59
CA ASN A 32 -33.21 5.46 1.52
C ASN A 32 -31.84 5.69 0.86
N ASP A 33 -31.84 6.07 -0.41
CA ASP A 33 -30.67 6.25 -1.27
C ASP A 33 -29.72 5.04 -1.23
N ARG A 34 -30.22 3.85 -1.58
CA ARG A 34 -29.45 2.60 -1.53
C ARG A 34 -29.59 1.79 -2.81
N LEU A 35 -28.52 1.12 -3.20
CA LEU A 35 -28.55 0.15 -4.29
C LEU A 35 -28.70 -1.27 -3.70
N ILE A 36 -29.76 -1.97 -4.10
CA ILE A 36 -30.04 -3.34 -3.68
C ILE A 36 -29.66 -4.29 -4.81
N LEU A 37 -28.91 -5.35 -4.49
CA LEU A 37 -28.57 -6.43 -5.43
C LEU A 37 -29.04 -7.76 -4.85
N ALA A 38 -29.58 -8.63 -5.70
CA ALA A 38 -29.99 -9.99 -5.35
C ALA A 38 -29.22 -11.02 -6.20
N SER A 39 -28.80 -12.13 -5.57
CA SER A 39 -28.26 -13.29 -6.26
C SER A 39 -29.35 -14.33 -6.51
N ALA A 40 -29.12 -15.24 -7.45
CA ALA A 40 -30.02 -16.37 -7.71
C ALA A 40 -30.12 -17.34 -6.50
N ASP A 41 -29.11 -17.32 -5.63
CA ASP A 41 -28.97 -18.22 -4.48
C ASP A 41 -29.70 -17.67 -3.22
N GLY A 42 -30.33 -16.50 -3.33
CA GLY A 42 -31.08 -15.87 -2.25
C GLY A 42 -30.29 -14.87 -1.40
N LEU A 43 -29.03 -14.55 -1.75
CA LEU A 43 -28.29 -13.48 -1.07
C LEU A 43 -28.78 -12.11 -1.51
N VAL A 44 -28.99 -11.22 -0.53
CA VAL A 44 -29.39 -9.83 -0.77
C VAL A 44 -28.38 -8.90 -0.11
N VAL A 45 -27.86 -7.94 -0.86
CA VAL A 45 -26.94 -6.91 -0.36
C VAL A 45 -27.50 -5.52 -0.59
N SER A 46 -27.20 -4.61 0.34
CA SER A 46 -27.64 -3.22 0.28
C SER A 46 -26.43 -2.29 0.38
N LEU A 47 -26.11 -1.62 -0.72
CA LEU A 47 -24.98 -0.73 -0.84
C LEU A 47 -25.40 0.72 -0.56
N ALA A 48 -24.62 1.39 0.28
CA ALA A 48 -24.78 2.81 0.54
C ALA A 48 -24.04 3.65 -0.54
N PRO A 49 -24.44 4.90 -0.76
CA PRO A 49 -23.74 5.80 -1.67
C PRO A 49 -22.30 6.02 -1.19
N ARG A 50 -21.38 6.12 -2.14
CA ARG A 50 -19.99 6.46 -1.82
C ARG A 50 -19.96 7.89 -1.29
N ARG A 51 -19.54 8.07 -0.04
CA ARG A 51 -19.17 9.39 0.46
C ARG A 51 -17.81 9.74 -0.13
N THR A 52 -17.75 10.76 -0.96
CA THR A 52 -16.49 11.35 -1.41
C THR A 52 -15.72 11.82 -0.19
N VAL A 53 -14.68 11.09 0.19
CA VAL A 53 -13.69 11.60 1.15
C VAL A 53 -13.01 12.76 0.44
N SER A 54 -13.22 13.98 0.95
CA SER A 54 -12.52 15.16 0.47
C SER A 54 -11.03 14.87 0.45
N ALA A 55 -10.37 15.12 -0.68
CA ALA A 55 -8.94 14.89 -0.90
C ALA A 55 -8.06 15.87 -0.09
N LEU A 56 -8.50 16.32 1.08
CA LEU A 56 -7.65 17.07 1.98
C LEU A 56 -6.67 16.06 2.60
N PRO A 57 -5.36 16.20 2.35
CA PRO A 57 -4.38 15.34 2.96
C PRO A 57 -4.53 15.41 4.49
N PRO A 58 -4.45 14.29 5.22
CA PRO A 58 -4.37 14.36 6.67
C PRO A 58 -3.21 15.28 7.07
N PRO A 59 -3.34 16.09 8.14
CA PRO A 59 -2.29 17.00 8.56
C PRO A 59 -0.99 16.22 8.76
N LEU A 60 0.10 16.74 8.19
CA LEU A 60 1.42 16.12 8.26
C LEU A 60 1.84 15.96 9.74
N PRO A 61 2.42 14.81 10.13
CA PRO A 61 2.94 14.64 11.47
C PRO A 61 4.06 15.67 11.74
N PRO A 62 4.24 16.12 13.00
CA PRO A 62 5.28 17.07 13.35
C PRO A 62 6.67 16.49 12.99
N LYS A 63 7.52 17.32 12.38
CA LYS A 63 8.90 16.92 12.03
C LYS A 63 9.68 16.60 13.31
N PRO A 64 10.38 15.45 13.39
CA PRO A 64 11.21 15.13 14.54
C PRO A 64 12.38 16.13 14.63
N ASN A 65 12.48 16.82 15.77
CA ASN A 65 13.56 17.76 16.09
C ASN A 65 14.76 17.01 16.69
N TRP A 66 15.29 16.03 15.98
CA TRP A 66 16.48 15.32 16.43
C TRP A 66 17.72 16.16 16.14
N LYS A 67 18.46 16.52 17.19
CA LYS A 67 19.83 17.03 17.10
C LYS A 67 20.78 15.87 17.39
N PRO A 68 21.78 15.59 16.53
CA PRO A 68 22.86 14.66 16.87
C PRO A 68 23.54 15.12 18.15
N ALA A 69 23.79 14.19 19.08
CA ALA A 69 24.68 14.46 20.20
C ALA A 69 26.11 14.61 19.64
N ASP A 70 26.78 15.70 20.00
CA ASP A 70 28.17 15.96 19.64
C ASP A 70 29.07 14.77 20.02
N ASP A 71 30.00 14.49 19.11
CA ASP A 71 31.09 13.50 19.16
C ASP A 71 31.59 13.17 20.57
N VAL A 72 31.35 11.92 20.99
CA VAL A 72 32.23 11.28 21.99
C VAL A 72 33.50 10.88 21.24
N ALA A 73 34.61 11.54 21.56
CA ALA A 73 35.93 11.25 21.02
C ALA A 73 36.28 9.75 21.17
N PRO A 74 36.83 9.10 20.12
CA PRO A 74 37.24 7.71 20.22
C PRO A 74 38.43 7.56 21.19
N PRO A 75 38.52 6.42 21.92
CA PRO A 75 39.66 6.14 22.78
C PRO A 75 40.93 5.97 21.94
N ALA A 76 42.06 6.47 22.46
CA ALA A 76 43.37 6.28 21.86
C ALA A 76 43.76 4.80 21.88
N ASP A 77 43.89 4.21 20.70
CA ASP A 77 44.46 2.87 20.49
C ASP A 77 45.98 3.06 20.34
N ASP A 78 46.73 2.79 21.42
CA ASP A 78 48.19 2.70 21.37
C ASP A 78 48.57 1.39 20.66
N ALA A 79 48.87 1.51 19.37
CA ALA A 79 49.47 0.45 18.57
C ALA A 79 50.96 0.30 18.95
N ASP A 80 51.33 -0.79 19.61
CA ASP A 80 52.72 -1.25 19.68
C ASP A 80 52.92 -2.50 18.81
N ALA A 81 54.04 -2.46 18.10
CA ALA A 81 54.32 -3.19 16.88
C ALA A 81 54.74 -4.66 17.10
N ALA A 82 54.32 -5.54 16.19
CA ALA A 82 55.09 -6.72 15.84
C ALA A 82 54.84 -7.11 14.36
N GLU A 83 55.93 -7.02 13.61
CA GLU A 83 56.16 -7.29 12.19
C GLU A 83 55.76 -8.72 11.74
N PRO A 84 55.26 -8.93 10.50
CA PRO A 84 54.89 -10.25 10.00
C PRO A 84 56.10 -10.99 9.39
N PRO A 85 56.28 -12.31 9.61
CA PRO A 85 57.21 -13.07 8.77
C PRO A 85 56.53 -13.51 7.47
N ALA A 86 57.38 -13.55 6.46
CA ALA A 86 57.13 -13.71 5.05
C ALA A 86 56.44 -15.03 4.63
N ALA A 87 55.81 -14.94 3.46
CA ALA A 87 55.25 -16.04 2.68
C ALA A 87 56.32 -17.07 2.29
N ASP A 88 55.89 -18.34 2.24
CA ASP A 88 56.51 -19.30 1.34
C ASP A 88 55.43 -20.13 0.63
N THR A 89 55.59 -20.22 -0.67
CA THR A 89 54.72 -20.85 -1.66
C THR A 89 55.00 -22.34 -1.72
N LEU A 90 53.96 -23.18 -1.73
CA LEU A 90 54.05 -24.52 -2.33
C LEU A 90 52.70 -24.98 -2.90
N GLU A 91 52.59 -24.67 -4.19
CA GLU A 91 51.94 -25.38 -5.28
C GLU A 91 51.54 -26.85 -5.00
N ASN A 92 50.27 -27.20 -5.26
CA ASN A 92 49.90 -28.58 -5.63
C ASN A 92 48.56 -28.61 -6.41
N PRO A 93 48.54 -29.05 -7.68
CA PRO A 93 47.31 -29.53 -8.33
C PRO A 93 47.18 -31.06 -8.25
N ALA A 94 45.97 -31.52 -7.92
CA ALA A 94 45.53 -32.91 -7.90
C ALA A 94 45.57 -33.56 -9.32
N PRO A 95 45.49 -34.89 -9.47
CA PRO A 95 44.34 -35.72 -9.04
C PRO A 95 44.65 -36.95 -8.17
#